data_AF-A0A9E6AC52-F1
#
_entry.id   AF-A0A9E6AC52-F1
#
_cell.length_a   1.000
_cell.length_b   1.000
_cell.length_c   1.000
_cell.angle_alpha   90.00
_cell.angle_beta   90.00
_cell.angle_gamma   90.00
#
_symmetry.space_group_name_H-M   'P 1'
#
loop_
_entity.id
_entity.type
_entity.pdbx_description
1 polymer ?
#
loop_
_entity_poly.entity_id
_entity_poly.type
_entity_poly.pdbx_seq_one_letter_code
_entity_poly.pdbx_strand_id
1 'polypeptide(L)'
;MTLLDTLTARFRPTRPEPTAPLPGPDARLAMAALLVRMAKADKAYLFSELQQIDRVLAAQNDLNPVKAARMRASAERLEGALPNTATFARVIRDACPFEERLKLGEALWSVILADGLKHEQELEAITLMQRHLDITPSDAPRQRLRPDAP
;
A
#
# COMPACT_ATOMS: atom_id res chain seq x y z
N MET A 1 -0.90 -0.99 -21.23
CA MET A 1 -0.40 -1.76 -20.07
C MET A 1 -1.39 -1.55 -18.96
N THR A 2 -1.96 -2.63 -18.45
CA THR A 2 -2.94 -2.57 -17.35
C THR A 2 -2.25 -2.31 -16.01
N LEU A 3 -3.01 -1.89 -14.99
CA LEU A 3 -2.51 -1.76 -13.62
C LEU A 3 -1.98 -3.11 -13.10
N LEU A 4 -2.66 -4.21 -13.48
CA LEU A 4 -2.23 -5.57 -13.21
C LEU A 4 -0.91 -5.92 -13.93
N ASP A 5 -0.70 -5.51 -15.18
CA ASP A 5 0.56 -5.74 -15.92
C ASP A 5 1.75 -5.01 -15.28
N THR A 6 1.55 -3.76 -14.83
CA THR A 6 2.61 -2.97 -14.19
C THR A 6 3.00 -3.57 -12.85
N LEU A 7 2.02 -4.05 -12.09
CA LEU A 7 2.28 -4.76 -10.85
C LEU A 7 2.93 -6.12 -11.12
N THR A 8 2.45 -6.90 -12.10
CA THR A 8 3.01 -8.20 -12.53
C THR A 8 4.44 -8.10 -13.04
N ALA A 9 4.76 -7.07 -13.82
CA ALA A 9 6.13 -6.78 -14.23
C ALA A 9 7.03 -6.44 -13.03
N ARG A 10 6.49 -5.69 -12.05
CA ARG A 10 7.14 -5.41 -10.75
C ARG A 10 7.06 -6.57 -9.75
N PHE A 11 6.47 -7.72 -10.08
CA PHE A 11 6.39 -8.92 -9.25
C PHE A 11 7.51 -9.94 -9.57
N ARG A 12 8.27 -9.77 -10.66
CA ARG A 12 9.42 -10.66 -10.95
C ARG A 12 10.60 -10.36 -10.02
N PRO A 13 11.18 -11.38 -9.36
CA PRO A 13 12.33 -11.17 -8.48
C PRO A 13 13.59 -10.84 -9.29
N THR A 14 14.22 -9.71 -8.98
CA THR A 14 15.46 -9.26 -9.64
C THR A 14 16.61 -8.93 -8.68
N ARG A 15 16.44 -9.08 -7.35
CA ARG A 15 17.48 -8.71 -6.36
C ARG A 15 17.48 -9.62 -5.12
N PRO A 16 18.65 -9.95 -4.53
CA PRO A 16 18.75 -10.68 -3.27
C PRO A 16 18.17 -9.88 -2.09
N GLU A 17 17.71 -10.61 -1.07
CA GLU A 17 16.71 -10.16 -0.11
C GLU A 17 17.32 -9.79 1.26
N PRO A 18 16.90 -8.68 1.90
CA PRO A 18 17.25 -8.40 3.29
C PRO A 18 16.54 -9.39 4.23
N THR A 19 17.29 -10.01 5.15
CA THR A 19 16.81 -11.08 6.06
C THR A 19 16.49 -10.59 7.48
N ALA A 20 16.72 -9.30 7.77
CA ALA A 20 16.49 -8.72 9.10
C ALA A 20 15.16 -7.94 9.15
N PRO A 21 14.41 -7.98 10.26
CA PRO A 21 13.23 -7.14 10.46
C PRO A 21 13.57 -5.65 10.29
N LEU A 22 12.67 -4.88 9.69
CA LEU A 22 12.83 -3.44 9.61
C LEU A 22 12.70 -2.81 11.01
N PRO A 23 13.60 -1.91 11.42
CA PRO A 23 13.40 -1.13 12.65
C PRO A 23 12.10 -0.31 12.56
N GLY A 24 11.45 -0.03 13.68
CA GLY A 24 10.12 0.61 13.71
C GLY A 24 9.95 1.89 12.85
N PRO A 25 10.90 2.85 12.86
CA PRO A 25 10.87 4.01 11.95
C PRO A 25 10.96 3.63 10.46
N ASP A 26 11.72 2.59 10.12
CA ASP A 26 11.87 2.08 8.76
C ASP A 26 10.63 1.31 8.33
N ALA A 27 9.97 0.59 9.25
CA ALA A 27 8.74 -0.13 8.98
C ALA A 27 7.59 0.82 8.59
N ARG A 28 7.40 1.93 9.33
CA ARG A 28 6.34 2.91 9.00
C ARG A 28 6.59 3.62 7.67
N LEU A 29 7.85 3.96 7.38
CA LEU A 29 8.22 4.55 6.08
C LEU A 29 8.07 3.53 4.94
N ALA A 30 8.37 2.26 5.19
CA ALA A 30 8.18 1.17 4.24
C ALA A 30 6.69 0.94 3.93
N MET A 31 5.84 0.88 4.95
CA MET A 31 4.38 0.81 4.75
C MET A 31 3.84 1.99 3.94
N ALA A 32 4.30 3.21 4.23
CA ALA A 32 3.95 4.39 3.46
C ALA A 32 4.40 4.27 1.98
N ALA A 33 5.59 3.72 1.74
CA ALA A 33 6.09 3.49 0.39
C ALA A 33 5.30 2.41 -0.36
N LEU A 34 4.69 1.45 0.34
CA LEU A 34 3.74 0.50 -0.27
C LEU A 34 2.45 1.19 -0.73
N LEU A 35 1.91 2.11 0.07
CA LEU A 35 0.73 2.90 -0.31
C LEU A 35 1.01 3.70 -1.59
N VAL A 36 2.16 4.38 -1.63
CA VAL A 36 2.59 5.14 -2.81
C VAL A 36 2.79 4.22 -4.02
N ARG A 37 3.38 3.04 -3.85
CA ARG A 37 3.57 2.08 -4.95
C ARG A 37 2.25 1.69 -5.59
N MET A 38 1.23 1.45 -4.78
CA MET A 38 -0.09 1.05 -5.24
C MET A 38 -0.80 2.20 -5.96
N ALA A 39 -0.77 3.41 -5.41
CA ALA A 39 -1.32 4.60 -6.08
C ALA A 39 -0.59 4.97 -7.39
N LYS A 40 0.65 4.51 -7.59
CA LYS A 40 1.41 4.73 -8.84
C LYS A 40 1.25 3.61 -9.87
N ALA A 41 0.47 2.57 -9.56
CA ALA A 41 0.48 1.33 -10.33
C ALA A 41 -0.08 1.47 -11.76
N ASP A 42 -1.04 2.36 -11.98
CA ASP A 42 -1.62 2.68 -13.29
C ASP A 42 -1.01 3.92 -13.98
N LYS A 43 0.02 4.52 -13.38
CA LYS A 43 0.67 5.77 -13.82
C LYS A 43 -0.24 7.02 -13.80
N ALA A 44 -1.46 6.93 -13.27
CA ALA A 44 -2.39 8.04 -13.18
C ALA A 44 -2.32 8.80 -11.85
N TYR A 45 -1.47 8.36 -10.91
CA TYR A 45 -1.25 8.94 -9.56
C TYR A 45 -1.93 10.30 -9.32
N LEU A 46 -3.18 10.22 -8.86
CA LEU A 46 -4.12 11.32 -8.82
C LEU A 46 -3.93 12.16 -7.55
N PHE A 47 -4.37 13.41 -7.62
CA PHE A 47 -4.35 14.31 -6.46
C PHE A 47 -5.22 13.79 -5.30
N SER A 48 -6.34 13.12 -5.61
CA SER A 48 -7.22 12.48 -4.64
C SER A 48 -6.50 11.38 -3.85
N GLU A 49 -5.76 10.51 -4.54
CA GLU A 49 -4.96 9.44 -3.92
C GLU A 49 -3.83 10.01 -3.06
N LEU A 50 -3.14 11.03 -3.56
CA LEU A 50 -2.08 11.73 -2.83
C LEU A 50 -2.61 12.34 -1.52
N GLN A 51 -3.74 13.06 -1.58
CA GLN A 51 -4.38 13.61 -0.39
C GLN A 51 -4.83 12.51 0.57
N GLN A 52 -5.33 11.39 0.04
CA GLN A 52 -5.76 10.29 0.87
C GLN A 52 -4.59 9.58 1.57
N ILE A 53 -3.44 9.42 0.89
CA ILE A 53 -2.20 8.96 1.52
C ILE A 53 -1.82 9.91 2.66
N ASP A 54 -1.82 11.23 2.44
CA ASP A 54 -1.47 12.20 3.50
C ASP A 54 -2.40 12.08 4.71
N ARG A 55 -3.72 11.88 4.50
CA ARG A 55 -4.68 11.65 5.60
C ARG A 55 -4.41 10.36 6.36
N VAL A 56 -4.15 9.26 5.65
CA VAL A 56 -3.80 7.97 6.28
C VAL A 56 -2.53 8.11 7.13
N LEU A 57 -1.48 8.72 6.57
CA LEU A 57 -0.21 8.89 7.27
C LEU A 57 -0.37 9.79 8.50
N ALA A 58 -1.14 10.87 8.39
CA ALA A 58 -1.49 11.73 9.50
C ALA A 58 -2.15 10.95 10.64
N ALA A 59 -3.20 10.20 10.35
CA ALA A 59 -3.97 9.46 11.34
C ALA A 59 -3.18 8.33 12.00
N GLN A 60 -2.41 7.56 11.24
CA GLN A 60 -1.67 6.40 11.76
C GLN A 60 -0.44 6.78 12.58
N ASN A 61 0.11 7.98 12.39
CA ASN A 61 1.38 8.39 12.99
C ASN A 61 1.26 9.63 13.89
N ASP A 62 0.03 10.08 14.17
CA ASP A 62 -0.24 11.33 14.91
C ASP A 62 0.53 12.54 14.34
N LEU A 63 0.45 12.72 13.01
CA LEU A 63 1.16 13.78 12.30
C LEU A 63 0.23 14.89 11.88
N ASN A 64 0.72 16.12 11.99
CA ASN A 64 0.07 17.26 11.33
C ASN A 64 0.21 17.15 9.79
N PRO A 65 -0.58 17.92 9.01
CA PRO A 65 -0.58 17.81 7.55
C PRO A 65 0.79 18.01 6.90
N VAL A 66 1.62 18.92 7.44
CA VAL A 66 2.96 19.18 6.92
C VAL A 66 3.91 18.01 7.13
N LYS A 67 3.86 17.38 8.32
CA LYS A 67 4.67 16.20 8.63
C LYS A 67 4.22 14.98 7.82
N ALA A 68 2.92 14.80 7.61
CA ALA A 68 2.38 13.74 6.76
C ALA A 68 2.85 13.87 5.31
N ALA A 69 2.75 15.08 4.73
CA ALA A 69 3.25 15.34 3.38
C ALA A 69 4.76 15.10 3.24
N ARG A 70 5.56 15.44 4.26
CA ARG A 70 7.01 15.13 4.30
C ARG A 70 7.28 13.63 4.36
N MET A 71 6.48 12.89 5.13
CA MET A 71 6.57 11.44 5.19
C MET A 71 6.21 10.81 3.84
N ARG A 72 5.12 11.27 3.18
CA ARG A 72 4.78 10.84 1.81
C ARG A 72 5.89 11.12 0.82
N ALA A 73 6.47 12.33 0.82
CA ALA A 73 7.59 12.66 -0.06
C ALA A 73 8.82 11.76 0.19
N SER A 74 9.02 11.31 1.44
CA SER A 74 10.08 10.36 1.76
C SER A 74 9.74 8.95 1.30
N ALA A 75 8.49 8.54 1.44
CA ALA A 75 7.96 7.28 0.93
C ALA A 75 8.04 7.20 -0.61
N GLU A 76 7.73 8.30 -1.31
CA GLU A 76 7.85 8.41 -2.77
C GLU A 76 9.30 8.22 -3.25
N ARG A 77 10.28 8.76 -2.52
CA ARG A 77 11.70 8.54 -2.80
C ARG A 77 12.12 7.10 -2.52
N LEU A 78 11.62 6.53 -1.43
CA LEU A 78 11.93 5.15 -1.06
C LEU A 78 11.30 4.14 -2.05
N GLU A 79 10.09 4.40 -2.55
CA GLU A 79 9.34 3.51 -3.43
C GLU A 79 10.14 3.03 -4.63
N GLY A 80 10.89 3.93 -5.26
CA GLY A 80 11.74 3.60 -6.42
C GLY A 80 12.94 2.71 -6.09
N ALA A 81 13.35 2.64 -4.82
CA ALA A 81 14.48 1.83 -4.35
C ALA A 81 14.02 0.48 -3.74
N LEU A 82 12.73 0.33 -3.47
CA LEU A 82 12.18 -0.88 -2.87
C LEU A 82 12.24 -2.08 -3.82
N PRO A 83 12.41 -3.32 -3.31
CA PRO A 83 12.42 -4.53 -4.12
C PRO A 83 11.05 -4.75 -4.78
N ASN A 84 10.93 -5.81 -5.59
CA ASN A 84 9.65 -6.25 -6.15
C ASN A 84 8.60 -6.40 -5.04
N THR A 85 7.32 -6.25 -5.40
CA THR A 85 6.24 -6.17 -4.41
C THR A 85 6.08 -7.44 -3.56
N ALA A 86 6.30 -8.64 -4.11
CA ALA A 86 6.18 -9.88 -3.35
C ALA A 86 7.27 -10.02 -2.28
N THR A 87 8.53 -9.72 -2.64
CA THR A 87 9.66 -9.65 -1.70
C THR A 87 9.41 -8.59 -0.65
N PHE A 88 8.92 -7.41 -1.05
CA PHE A 88 8.67 -6.32 -0.12
C PHE A 88 7.53 -6.65 0.86
N ALA A 89 6.45 -7.25 0.37
CA ALA A 89 5.36 -7.70 1.22
C ALA A 89 5.85 -8.73 2.24
N ARG A 90 6.74 -9.67 1.86
CA ARG A 90 7.36 -10.58 2.84
C ARG A 90 8.15 -9.84 3.91
N VAL A 91 8.96 -8.85 3.54
CA VAL A 91 9.67 -8.01 4.52
C VAL A 91 8.70 -7.35 5.50
N ILE A 92 7.55 -6.86 5.03
CA ILE A 92 6.49 -6.32 5.90
C ILE A 92 5.90 -7.42 6.81
N ARG A 93 5.67 -8.63 6.31
CA ARG A 93 5.18 -9.76 7.13
C ARG A 93 6.15 -10.17 8.23
N ASP A 94 7.43 -10.18 7.92
CA ASP A 94 8.48 -10.58 8.86
C ASP A 94 8.72 -9.51 9.93
N ALA A 95 8.48 -8.23 9.60
CA ALA A 95 8.76 -7.10 10.48
C ALA A 95 7.55 -6.60 11.28
N CYS A 96 6.31 -6.83 10.81
CA CYS A 96 5.12 -6.19 11.35
C CYS A 96 4.08 -7.20 11.85
N PRO A 97 3.46 -6.95 13.02
CA PRO A 97 2.39 -7.80 13.53
C PRO A 97 1.17 -7.75 12.61
N PHE A 98 0.31 -8.76 12.72
CA PHE A 98 -0.86 -8.92 11.85
C PHE A 98 -1.80 -7.72 11.87
N GLU A 99 -1.99 -7.09 13.03
CA GLU A 99 -2.85 -5.93 13.23
C GLU A 99 -2.36 -4.72 12.43
N GLU A 100 -1.04 -4.52 12.34
CA GLU A 100 -0.46 -3.46 11.50
C GLU A 100 -0.62 -3.77 10.01
N ARG A 101 -0.49 -5.04 9.62
CA ARG A 101 -0.76 -5.48 8.25
C ARG A 101 -2.22 -5.26 7.87
N LEU A 102 -3.15 -5.56 8.78
CA LEU A 102 -4.57 -5.33 8.55
C LEU A 102 -4.87 -3.84 8.33
N LYS A 103 -4.32 -2.96 9.17
CA LYS A 103 -4.41 -1.50 9.00
C LYS A 103 -3.84 -1.04 7.66
N LEU A 104 -2.73 -1.62 7.22
CA LEU A 104 -2.13 -1.34 5.91
C LEU A 104 -3.06 -1.79 4.77
N GLY A 105 -3.68 -2.97 4.89
CA GLY A 105 -4.69 -3.45 3.95
C GLY A 105 -5.90 -2.51 3.83
N GLU A 106 -6.40 -2.00 4.97
CA GLU A 106 -7.50 -1.02 4.98
C GLU A 106 -7.10 0.33 4.37
N ALA A 107 -5.87 0.77 4.63
CA ALA A 107 -5.31 1.98 4.05
C ALA A 107 -5.20 1.88 2.54
N LEU A 108 -4.71 0.74 2.02
CA LEU A 108 -4.62 0.46 0.58
C LEU A 108 -5.98 0.62 -0.12
N TRP A 109 -7.03 0.02 0.43
CA TRP A 109 -8.39 0.20 -0.07
C TRP A 109 -8.84 1.66 -0.07
N SER A 110 -8.55 2.40 1.01
CA SER A 110 -8.97 3.80 1.08
C SER A 110 -8.28 4.69 0.05
N VAL A 111 -7.00 4.42 -0.25
CA VAL A 111 -6.21 5.20 -1.20
C VAL A 111 -6.67 4.96 -2.63
N ILE A 112 -6.82 3.69 -3.02
CA ILE A 112 -7.20 3.35 -4.39
C ILE A 112 -8.63 3.80 -4.71
N LEU A 113 -9.54 3.77 -3.74
CA LEU A 113 -10.91 4.25 -3.94
C LEU A 113 -11.08 5.77 -3.72
N ALA A 114 -9.99 6.53 -3.59
CA ALA A 114 -10.05 7.94 -3.21
C ALA A 114 -10.68 8.85 -4.27
N ASP A 115 -10.64 8.46 -5.53
CA ASP A 115 -11.28 9.18 -6.64
C ASP A 115 -12.77 8.81 -6.82
N GLY A 116 -13.26 7.81 -6.06
CA GLY A 116 -14.63 7.32 -6.10
C GLY A 116 -14.93 6.36 -7.26
N LEU A 117 -13.93 6.02 -8.08
CA LEU A 117 -14.07 5.06 -9.15
C LEU A 117 -13.61 3.68 -8.68
N LYS A 118 -14.26 2.65 -9.22
CA LYS A 118 -13.88 1.25 -9.00
C LYS A 118 -13.50 0.67 -10.35
N HIS A 119 -12.22 0.47 -10.59
CA HIS A 119 -11.77 -0.24 -11.77
C HIS A 119 -11.47 -1.70 -11.42
N GLU A 120 -11.89 -2.65 -12.25
CA GLU A 120 -11.69 -4.09 -12.00
C GLU A 120 -10.20 -4.42 -11.74
N GLN A 121 -9.31 -3.79 -12.50
CA GLN A 121 -7.86 -3.96 -12.36
C GLN A 121 -7.32 -3.52 -10.99
N GLU A 122 -7.90 -2.46 -10.41
CA GLU A 122 -7.55 -1.96 -9.07
C GLU A 122 -8.00 -2.93 -7.98
N LEU A 123 -9.21 -3.50 -8.13
CA LEU A 123 -9.75 -4.49 -7.21
C LEU A 123 -8.89 -5.76 -7.20
N GLU A 124 -8.48 -6.22 -8.38
CA GLU A 124 -7.57 -7.37 -8.52
C GLU A 124 -6.21 -7.10 -7.88
N ALA A 125 -5.66 -5.91 -8.10
CA ALA A 125 -4.37 -5.50 -7.56
C ALA A 125 -4.35 -5.40 -6.04
N ILE A 126 -5.37 -4.80 -5.43
CA ILE A 126 -5.49 -4.76 -3.97
C ILE A 126 -5.67 -6.17 -3.41
N THR A 127 -6.50 -7.00 -4.07
CA THR A 127 -6.71 -8.39 -3.65
C THR A 127 -5.40 -9.18 -3.66
N LEU A 128 -4.59 -9.02 -4.70
CA LEU A 128 -3.26 -9.65 -4.79
C LEU A 128 -2.31 -9.13 -3.70
N MET A 129 -2.30 -7.82 -3.45
CA MET A 129 -1.49 -7.23 -2.39
C MET A 129 -1.89 -7.75 -1.00
N GLN A 130 -3.19 -7.83 -0.72
CA GLN A 130 -3.70 -8.36 0.56
C GLN A 130 -3.27 -9.81 0.77
N ARG A 131 -3.33 -10.66 -0.27
CA ARG A 131 -2.78 -12.02 -0.21
C ARG A 131 -1.29 -12.03 0.11
N HIS A 132 -0.52 -11.13 -0.48
CA HIS A 132 0.90 -10.99 -0.15
C HIS A 132 1.17 -10.46 1.26
N LEU A 133 0.19 -9.84 1.93
CA LEU A 133 0.30 -9.42 3.32
C LEU A 133 -0.28 -10.48 4.30
N ASP A 134 -0.65 -11.67 3.80
CA ASP A 134 -1.43 -12.70 4.49
C ASP A 134 -2.74 -12.17 5.10
N ILE A 135 -3.43 -11.28 4.38
CA ILE A 135 -4.76 -10.78 4.73
C ILE A 135 -5.76 -11.50 3.85
N THR A 136 -6.72 -12.18 4.47
CA THR A 136 -7.79 -12.88 3.78
C THR A 136 -9.06 -12.02 3.70
N PRO A 137 -10.02 -12.34 2.81
CA PRO A 137 -11.31 -11.64 2.75
C PRO A 137 -12.09 -11.70 4.07
N SER A 138 -11.84 -12.70 4.92
CA SER A 138 -12.46 -12.83 6.23
C SER A 138 -11.90 -11.85 7.27
N ASP A 139 -10.68 -11.37 7.05
CA ASP A 139 -9.99 -10.40 7.91
C ASP A 139 -10.37 -8.97 7.57
N ALA A 140 -10.69 -8.70 6.29
CA ALA A 140 -11.10 -7.39 5.84
C ALA A 140 -12.46 -6.99 6.47
N PRO A 141 -12.61 -5.76 7.01
CA PRO A 141 -13.86 -5.32 7.59
C PRO A 141 -15.00 -5.41 6.55
N ARG A 142 -16.01 -6.24 6.86
CA ARG A 142 -17.16 -6.61 6.00
C ARG A 142 -17.91 -5.44 5.35
N GLN A 143 -17.77 -4.22 5.87
CA GLN A 143 -18.46 -3.04 5.35
C GLN A 143 -17.95 -2.55 3.98
N ARG A 144 -16.74 -2.94 3.54
CA ARG A 144 -16.14 -2.43 2.29
C ARG A 144 -16.27 -3.38 1.09
N LEU A 145 -16.79 -4.59 1.30
CA LEU A 145 -17.09 -5.58 0.27
C LEU A 145 -18.49 -5.43 -0.35
N ARG A 146 -19.23 -4.36 -0.04
CA ARG A 146 -20.48 -4.07 -0.74
C ARG A 146 -20.18 -3.33 -2.05
N PRO A 147 -20.38 -3.96 -3.23
CA PRO A 147 -20.39 -3.23 -4.48
C PRO A 147 -21.49 -2.14 -4.50
N ASP A 148 -22.57 -2.33 -3.72
CA ASP A 148 -23.79 -1.52 -3.73
C ASP A 148 -24.13 -0.90 -2.36
N ALA A 149 -23.23 -0.12 -1.77
CA ALA A 149 -23.69 0.80 -0.73
C ALA A 149 -24.42 1.98 -1.44
N PRO A 150 -25.65 2.35 -1.00
CA PRO A 150 -26.46 3.37 -1.66
C PRO A 150 -25.80 4.75 -1.66
#